data_AF-A0A836D8E1-F1
#
_entry.id   AF-A0A836D8E1-F1
#
_cell.length_a   1.000
_cell.length_b   1.000
_cell.length_c   1.000
_cell.angle_alpha   90.00
_cell.angle_beta   90.00
_cell.angle_gamma   90.00
#
_symmetry.space_group_name_H-M   'P 1'
#
loop_
_entity.id
_entity.type
_entity.pdbx_description
1 polymer ?
#
loop_
_entity_poly.entity_id
_entity_poly.type
_entity_poly.pdbx_seq_one_letter_code
_entity_poly.pdbx_strand_id
1 'polypeptide(L)'
;MTPRVALLFIVLHLRRPSVNCTVRKIFVGTKGVPHQVIHDARTIRYPDPLLKVNDTIQIDLETGKTTDFVEFDTGNLCMVTGGANLGRIGVITNQERHPGSFNVVHVNGNSFATWLSNVFLIGKGNKPWISLPRGKGICLTTAEERDKRPAAKQSRG
;
A
#
# COMPACT_ATOMS: atom_id res chain seq x y z
N MET A 1 4.06 16.90 11.64
CA MET A 1 3.97 15.73 12.53
C MET A 1 2.81 15.96 13.49
N THR A 2 1.64 15.36 13.25
CA THR A 2 0.54 15.37 14.22
C THR A 2 0.52 14.03 14.96
N PRO A 3 0.54 14.03 16.30
CA PRO A 3 0.71 12.83 17.13
C PRO A 3 -0.53 11.93 17.19
N ARG A 4 -1.58 12.21 16.40
CA ARG A 4 -2.83 11.44 16.40
C ARG A 4 -2.81 10.21 15.50
N VAL A 5 -1.86 10.11 14.57
CA VAL A 5 -1.67 8.87 13.76
C VAL A 5 -0.89 7.82 14.56
N ALA A 6 -0.02 8.24 15.49
CA ALA A 6 0.80 7.35 16.29
C ALA A 6 -0.01 6.52 17.31
N LEU A 7 -1.11 7.04 17.85
CA LEU A 7 -1.85 6.35 18.91
C LEU A 7 -2.75 5.21 18.39
N LEU A 8 -3.18 5.26 17.12
CA LEU A 8 -3.91 4.14 16.50
C LEU A 8 -2.98 2.98 16.12
N PHE A 9 -1.68 3.22 16.01
CA PHE A 9 -0.66 2.18 15.85
C PHE A 9 -0.37 1.43 17.16
N ILE A 10 -0.65 2.01 18.33
CA ILE A 10 -0.27 1.44 19.63
C ILE A 10 -1.39 0.61 20.27
N VAL A 11 -2.67 0.90 20.01
CA VAL A 11 -3.80 0.15 20.64
C VAL A 11 -4.26 -1.08 19.84
N LEU A 12 -3.62 -1.36 18.69
CA LEU A 12 -3.78 -2.61 17.92
C LEU A 12 -2.44 -3.34 17.70
N HIS A 13 -1.45 -3.07 18.56
CA HIS A 13 -0.29 -3.95 18.73
C HIS A 13 -0.69 -5.12 19.62
N LEU A 14 -0.97 -6.27 19.00
CA LEU A 14 -0.50 -7.61 19.39
C LEU A 14 -1.18 -8.65 18.47
N ARG A 15 -0.36 -9.39 17.71
CA ARG A 15 -0.70 -10.47 16.76
C ARG A 15 -1.10 -10.08 15.34
N ARG A 16 -0.18 -9.49 14.58
CA ARG A 16 -0.09 -9.87 13.15
C ARG A 16 1.26 -10.51 12.91
N PRO A 17 1.31 -11.78 12.48
CA PRO A 17 2.57 -12.48 12.21
C PRO A 17 3.27 -11.92 10.95
N SER A 18 2.56 -11.17 10.10
CA SER A 18 3.08 -10.74 8.81
C SER A 18 2.96 -9.24 8.56
N VAL A 19 3.95 -8.67 7.86
CA VAL A 19 3.97 -7.29 7.37
C VAL A 19 4.03 -7.26 5.85
N ASN A 20 3.35 -6.28 5.24
CA ASN A 20 3.42 -6.05 3.80
C ASN A 20 4.52 -5.05 3.50
N CYS A 21 5.35 -5.34 2.52
CA CYS A 21 6.46 -4.48 2.15
C CYS A 21 6.65 -4.39 0.65
N THR A 22 6.99 -3.21 0.12
CA THR A 22 7.27 -3.05 -1.31
C THR A 22 8.73 -3.29 -1.66
N VAL A 23 8.95 -3.91 -2.82
CA VAL A 23 10.29 -4.15 -3.37
C VAL A 23 10.76 -2.91 -4.13
N ARG A 24 11.89 -2.36 -3.68
CA ARG A 24 12.50 -1.13 -4.22
C ARG A 24 13.52 -1.41 -5.31
N LYS A 25 14.30 -2.48 -5.15
CA LYS A 25 15.35 -2.84 -6.09
C LYS A 25 15.64 -4.33 -6.01
N ILE A 26 15.93 -4.92 -7.16
CA ILE A 26 16.47 -6.28 -7.25
C ILE A 26 17.82 -6.16 -7.92
N PHE A 27 18.84 -6.82 -7.37
CA PHE A 27 20.17 -6.83 -7.96
C PHE A 27 20.88 -8.16 -7.67
N VAL A 28 21.86 -8.49 -8.51
CA VAL A 28 22.72 -9.65 -8.31
C VAL A 28 23.96 -9.21 -7.55
N GLY A 29 24.19 -9.81 -6.39
CA GLY A 29 25.32 -9.54 -5.52
C GLY A 29 26.55 -10.37 -5.89
N THR A 30 27.50 -10.42 -4.96
CA THR A 30 28.69 -11.27 -5.09
C THR A 30 28.30 -12.74 -5.25
N LYS A 31 29.10 -13.48 -6.03
CA LYS A 31 28.86 -14.91 -6.35
C LYS A 31 27.53 -15.18 -7.07
N GLY A 32 26.97 -14.20 -7.78
CA GLY A 32 25.75 -14.39 -8.56
C GLY A 32 24.48 -14.54 -7.73
N VAL A 33 24.51 -14.19 -6.44
CA VAL A 33 23.34 -14.37 -5.56
C VAL A 33 22.35 -13.21 -5.75
N PRO A 34 21.08 -13.46 -6.11
CA PRO A 34 20.07 -12.41 -6.22
C PRO A 34 19.64 -11.90 -4.84
N HIS A 35 19.53 -10.57 -4.74
CA HIS A 35 19.11 -9.84 -3.55
C HIS A 35 17.95 -8.90 -3.90
N GLN A 36 16.90 -8.89 -3.08
CA GLN A 36 15.85 -7.88 -3.15
C GLN A 36 15.96 -6.92 -1.96
N VAL A 37 15.91 -5.62 -2.26
CA VAL A 37 15.88 -4.54 -1.27
C VAL A 37 14.45 -4.07 -1.13
N ILE A 38 14.00 -4.02 0.12
CA ILE A 38 12.63 -3.68 0.50
C ILE A 38 12.60 -2.25 1.03
N HIS A 39 11.43 -1.62 1.02
CA HIS A 39 11.25 -0.25 1.54
C HIS A 39 11.68 -0.06 3.02
N ASP A 40 11.64 -1.13 3.83
CA ASP A 40 12.13 -1.13 5.22
C ASP A 40 13.66 -1.30 5.34
N ALA A 41 14.40 -1.06 4.26
CA ALA A 41 15.86 -1.25 4.15
C ALA A 41 16.36 -2.69 4.40
N ARG A 42 15.46 -3.65 4.63
CA ARG A 42 15.78 -5.08 4.72
C ARG A 42 16.16 -5.61 3.34
N THR A 43 17.16 -6.51 3.32
CA THR A 43 17.58 -7.22 2.11
C THR A 43 17.30 -8.70 2.25
N ILE A 44 16.48 -9.26 1.37
CA ILE A 44 16.17 -10.70 1.34
C ILE A 44 16.99 -11.35 0.23
N ARG A 45 17.65 -12.46 0.56
CA ARG A 45 18.42 -13.27 -0.39
C ARG A 45 17.52 -14.31 -1.03
N TYR A 46 17.84 -14.66 -2.27
CA TYR A 46 17.06 -15.65 -3.06
C TYR A 46 15.57 -15.29 -3.14
N PRO A 47 15.23 -14.10 -3.66
CA PRO A 47 13.85 -13.78 -3.96
C PRO A 47 13.27 -14.70 -5.05
N ASP A 48 11.95 -14.78 -5.12
CA ASP A 48 11.25 -15.48 -6.19
C ASP A 48 11.62 -14.86 -7.56
N PRO A 49 12.00 -15.66 -8.58
CA PRO A 49 12.33 -15.16 -9.92
C PRO A 49 11.22 -14.37 -10.60
N LEU A 50 9.95 -14.58 -10.24
CA LEU A 50 8.80 -13.86 -10.83
C LEU A 50 8.66 -12.43 -10.33
N LEU A 51 9.31 -12.11 -9.21
CA LEU A 51 9.14 -10.85 -8.51
C LEU A 51 9.83 -9.70 -9.23
N LYS A 52 9.12 -8.57 -9.38
CA LYS A 52 9.59 -7.35 -10.03
C LYS A 52 9.66 -6.17 -9.06
N VAL A 53 10.31 -5.11 -9.52
CA VAL A 53 10.37 -3.85 -8.77
C VAL A 53 8.97 -3.23 -8.71
N ASN A 54 8.60 -2.70 -7.54
CA ASN A 54 7.28 -2.15 -7.17
C ASN A 54 6.20 -3.18 -6.79
N ASP A 55 6.52 -4.47 -6.80
CA ASP A 55 5.64 -5.50 -6.24
C ASP A 55 5.63 -5.42 -4.71
N THR A 56 4.55 -5.92 -4.10
CA THR A 56 4.45 -6.04 -2.64
C THR A 56 4.64 -7.48 -2.22
N ILE A 57 5.50 -7.69 -1.23
CA ILE A 57 5.69 -8.97 -0.55
C ILE A 57 5.05 -8.94 0.82
N GLN A 58 4.59 -10.10 1.26
CA GLN A 58 4.24 -10.38 2.64
C GLN A 58 5.40 -11.09 3.31
N ILE A 59 5.89 -10.54 4.41
CA ILE A 59 7.01 -11.06 5.18
C ILE A 59 6.49 -11.50 6.52
N ASP A 60 6.84 -12.72 6.92
CA ASP A 60 6.65 -13.17 8.30
C ASP A 60 7.69 -12.51 9.21
N LEU A 61 7.23 -11.86 10.27
CA LEU A 61 8.07 -11.11 11.20
C LEU A 61 8.96 -12.02 12.04
N GLU A 62 8.55 -13.27 12.28
CA GLU A 62 9.33 -14.22 13.06
C GLU A 62 10.48 -14.82 12.25
N THR A 63 10.17 -15.33 11.04
CA THR A 63 11.18 -15.97 10.19
C THR A 63 11.95 -15.00 9.29
N GLY A 64 11.42 -13.81 9.05
CA GLY A 64 11.96 -12.83 8.09
C GLY A 64 11.91 -13.31 6.63
N LYS A 65 11.14 -14.36 6.34
CA LYS A 65 10.98 -14.93 5.00
C LYS A 65 9.74 -14.39 4.32
N THR A 66 9.78 -14.34 2.99
CA THR A 66 8.61 -14.02 2.16
C THR A 66 7.62 -15.19 2.22
N THR A 67 6.36 -14.92 2.56
CA THR A 67 5.29 -15.92 2.50
C THR A 67 4.59 -15.90 1.16
N ASP A 68 4.16 -14.71 0.74
CA ASP A 68 3.37 -14.48 -0.48
C ASP A 68 3.77 -13.13 -1.11
N PHE A 69 3.41 -12.93 -2.37
CA PHE A 69 3.60 -11.66 -3.07
C PHE A 69 2.41 -11.28 -3.95
N VAL A 70 2.27 -9.99 -4.22
CA VAL A 70 1.33 -9.39 -5.16
C VAL A 70 2.11 -8.64 -6.22
N GLU A 71 1.90 -9.04 -7.47
CA GLU A 71 2.44 -8.34 -8.63
C GLU A 71 1.75 -6.99 -8.81
N PHE A 72 2.51 -5.99 -9.24
CA PHE A 72 1.98 -4.71 -9.65
C PHE A 72 1.27 -4.85 -10.99
N ASP A 73 -0.05 -5.03 -10.92
CA ASP A 73 -0.93 -5.14 -12.06
C ASP A 73 -2.26 -4.39 -11.82
N THR A 74 -2.95 -4.11 -12.91
CA THR A 74 -4.31 -3.61 -12.92
C THR A 74 -5.27 -4.55 -12.18
N GLY A 75 -6.27 -3.97 -11.53
CA GLY A 75 -7.26 -4.73 -10.74
C GLY A 75 -6.84 -5.02 -9.29
N ASN A 76 -5.59 -4.74 -8.89
CA ASN A 76 -5.17 -4.92 -7.50
C ASN A 76 -5.47 -3.70 -6.62
N LEU A 77 -5.67 -3.94 -5.32
CA LEU A 77 -5.98 -2.91 -4.34
C LEU A 77 -4.70 -2.21 -3.89
N CYS A 78 -4.71 -0.88 -3.93
CA CYS A 78 -3.58 -0.04 -3.56
C CYS A 78 -3.97 1.07 -2.59
N MET A 79 -2.98 1.58 -1.87
CA MET A 79 -3.05 2.77 -1.04
C MET A 79 -1.99 3.76 -1.46
N VAL A 80 -2.35 5.04 -1.36
CA VAL A 80 -1.43 6.13 -1.63
C VAL A 80 -0.69 6.52 -0.35
N THR A 81 0.64 6.51 -0.42
CA THR A 81 1.53 6.81 0.71
C THR A 81 2.13 8.22 0.67
N GLY A 82 1.85 9.00 -0.38
CA GLY A 82 2.39 10.35 -0.53
C GLY A 82 1.62 11.25 -1.50
N GLY A 83 1.89 12.57 -1.44
CA GLY A 83 1.25 13.59 -2.28
C GLY A 83 -0.14 14.01 -1.78
N ALA A 84 -0.90 14.70 -2.65
CA ALA A 84 -2.22 15.25 -2.30
C ALA A 84 -3.28 14.17 -2.02
N ASN A 85 -3.09 12.96 -2.57
CA ASN A 85 -4.00 11.83 -2.42
C ASN A 85 -3.62 10.89 -1.27
N LEU A 86 -2.73 11.31 -0.36
CA LEU A 86 -2.25 10.52 0.78
C LEU A 86 -3.39 9.86 1.57
N GLY A 87 -3.25 8.57 1.87
CA GLY A 87 -4.18 7.82 2.70
C GLY A 87 -5.42 7.30 1.96
N ARG A 88 -5.58 7.64 0.67
CA ARG A 88 -6.66 7.11 -0.16
C ARG A 88 -6.37 5.67 -0.57
N ILE A 89 -7.42 4.86 -0.63
CA ILE A 89 -7.36 3.45 -1.04
C ILE A 89 -8.26 3.27 -2.26
N GLY A 90 -7.80 2.50 -3.23
CA GLY A 90 -8.55 2.23 -4.44
C GLY A 90 -7.94 1.11 -5.27
N VAL A 91 -8.60 0.78 -6.37
CA VAL A 91 -8.17 -0.29 -7.30
C VAL A 91 -7.39 0.34 -8.45
N ILE A 92 -6.24 -0.22 -8.78
CA ILE A 92 -5.45 0.25 -9.94
C ILE A 92 -6.24 -0.05 -11.21
N THR A 93 -6.49 0.96 -12.04
CA THR A 93 -7.19 0.78 -13.32
C THR A 93 -6.24 0.76 -14.50
N ASN A 94 -5.29 1.70 -14.52
CA ASN A 94 -4.36 1.84 -15.62
C ASN A 94 -3.01 2.38 -15.14
N GLN A 95 -1.96 1.99 -15.85
CA GLN A 95 -0.60 2.47 -15.64
C GLN A 95 -0.09 3.11 -16.93
N GLU A 96 0.15 4.42 -16.88
CA GLU A 96 0.78 5.16 -17.95
C GLU A 96 2.30 5.18 -17.75
N ARG A 97 3.01 4.61 -18.71
CA ARG A 97 4.47 4.54 -18.72
C ARG A 97 5.03 5.65 -19.59
N HIS A 98 5.80 6.55 -18.97
CA HIS A 98 6.50 7.62 -19.69
C HIS A 98 8.00 7.38 -19.64
N PRO A 99 8.64 6.99 -20.76
CA PRO A 99 10.08 6.77 -20.76
C PRO A 99 10.82 8.08 -20.43
N GLY A 100 11.71 8.03 -19.44
CA GLY A 100 12.47 9.20 -18.98
C GLY A 100 11.74 10.13 -18.02
N SER A 101 10.49 9.83 -17.64
CA SER A 101 9.74 10.58 -16.63
C SER A 101 9.11 9.64 -15.60
N PHE A 102 8.36 10.20 -14.65
CA PHE A 102 7.64 9.43 -13.65
C PHE A 102 6.44 8.72 -14.28
N ASN A 103 6.28 7.44 -13.97
CA ASN A 103 5.11 6.68 -14.37
C ASN A 103 3.90 7.13 -13.55
N VAL A 104 2.77 7.31 -14.23
CA VAL A 104 1.52 7.75 -13.63
C VAL A 104 0.59 6.54 -13.51
N VAL A 105 -0.07 6.40 -12.36
CA VAL A 105 -0.99 5.32 -12.06
C VAL A 105 -2.36 5.91 -11.79
N HIS A 106 -3.36 5.43 -12.52
CA HIS A 106 -4.76 5.77 -12.34
C HIS A 106 -5.41 4.77 -11.38
N VAL A 107 -6.12 5.31 -10.39
CA VAL A 107 -6.73 4.53 -9.31
C VAL A 107 -8.21 4.88 -9.19
N ASN A 108 -9.05 3.86 -9.12
CA ASN A 108 -10.51 3.98 -8.97
C ASN A 108 -10.94 3.91 -7.50
N GLY A 109 -11.89 4.78 -7.13
CA GLY A 109 -12.45 4.95 -5.79
C GLY A 109 -13.11 6.33 -5.66
N ASN A 110 -12.36 7.36 -6.05
CA ASN A 110 -12.81 8.72 -6.41
C ASN A 110 -11.83 9.18 -7.49
N SER A 111 -11.89 8.51 -8.65
CA SER A 111 -10.87 8.43 -9.71
C SER A 111 -9.81 9.53 -9.67
N PHE A 112 -8.57 9.13 -9.38
CA PHE A 112 -7.44 10.05 -9.28
C PHE A 112 -6.18 9.42 -9.85
N ALA A 113 -5.20 10.26 -10.15
CA ALA A 113 -3.88 9.85 -10.62
C ALA A 113 -2.83 10.13 -9.54
N THR A 114 -1.82 9.25 -9.44
CA THR A 114 -0.65 9.43 -8.59
C THR A 114 0.60 8.93 -9.28
N TRP A 115 1.77 9.36 -8.82
CA TRP A 115 3.04 8.80 -9.28
C TRP A 115 3.22 7.39 -8.72
N LEU A 116 3.81 6.50 -9.52
CA LEU A 116 4.09 5.10 -9.16
C LEU A 116 4.85 4.97 -7.82
N SER A 117 5.75 5.92 -7.52
CA SER A 117 6.52 5.92 -6.26
C SER A 117 5.68 6.00 -5.00
N ASN A 118 4.46 6.55 -5.11
CA ASN A 118 3.55 6.81 -4.00
C ASN A 118 2.48 5.72 -3.87
N VAL A 119 2.48 4.72 -4.76
CA VAL A 119 1.51 3.61 -4.74
C VAL A 119 2.07 2.45 -3.92
N PHE A 120 1.23 1.90 -3.04
CA PHE A 120 1.55 0.72 -2.23
C PHE A 120 0.43 -0.31 -2.37
N LEU A 121 0.73 -1.51 -2.86
CA LEU A 121 -0.28 -2.58 -2.97
C LEU A 121 -0.60 -3.15 -1.60
N ILE A 122 -1.89 -3.27 -1.30
CA ILE A 122 -2.41 -3.78 -0.03
C ILE A 122 -2.99 -5.19 -0.16
N GLY A 123 -3.38 -5.60 -1.37
CA GLY A 123 -3.97 -6.91 -1.56
C GLY A 123 -4.23 -7.23 -3.03
N LYS A 124 -4.61 -8.50 -3.23
CA LYS A 124 -4.92 -9.06 -4.54
C LYS A 124 -6.41 -8.87 -4.86
N GLY A 125 -6.71 -8.27 -6.01
CA GLY A 125 -8.08 -7.90 -6.36
C GLY A 125 -8.70 -6.96 -5.32
N ASN A 126 -9.94 -7.26 -4.92
CA ASN A 126 -10.66 -6.50 -3.88
C ASN A 126 -10.43 -6.99 -2.44
N LYS A 127 -9.55 -7.98 -2.22
CA LYS A 127 -9.31 -8.56 -0.89
C LYS A 127 -8.07 -7.92 -0.26
N PRO A 128 -8.20 -7.02 0.73
CA PRO A 128 -7.05 -6.45 1.41
C PRO A 128 -6.38 -7.50 2.31
N TRP A 129 -5.06 -7.51 2.38
CA TRP A 129 -4.30 -8.35 3.31
C TRP A 129 -4.21 -7.74 4.72
N ILE A 130 -4.41 -6.42 4.82
CA ILE A 130 -4.43 -5.70 6.09
C ILE A 130 -5.86 -5.27 6.45
N SER A 131 -6.13 -5.08 7.74
CA SER A 131 -7.36 -4.40 8.16
C SER A 131 -7.34 -2.94 7.72
N LEU A 132 -8.42 -2.51 7.09
CA LEU A 132 -8.57 -1.12 6.68
C LEU A 132 -9.05 -0.24 7.84
N PRO A 133 -8.62 1.04 7.91
CA PRO A 133 -9.12 1.99 8.90
C PRO A 133 -10.60 2.34 8.63
N ARG A 134 -11.25 2.94 9.64
CA ARG A 134 -12.65 3.38 9.54
C ARG A 134 -12.81 4.35 8.36
N GLY A 135 -13.70 4.02 7.43
CA GLY A 135 -13.88 4.76 6.17
C GLY A 135 -13.18 4.14 4.95
N LYS A 136 -12.49 3.00 5.12
CA LYS A 136 -11.87 2.21 4.02
C LYS A 136 -10.95 3.00 3.09
N GLY A 137 -10.42 4.15 3.53
CA GLY A 137 -9.58 5.02 2.70
C GLY A 137 -10.33 5.80 1.62
N ILE A 138 -11.66 5.93 1.73
CA ILE A 138 -12.46 6.74 0.81
C ILE A 138 -12.45 8.18 1.31
N CYS A 139 -11.88 9.10 0.52
CA CYS A 139 -11.93 10.52 0.82
C CYS A 139 -13.28 11.07 0.36
N LEU A 140 -14.17 11.33 1.30
CA LEU A 140 -15.45 11.97 1.04
C LEU A 140 -15.23 13.43 0.64
N THR A 141 -16.16 13.97 -0.14
CA THR A 141 -16.16 15.41 -0.45
C THR A 141 -16.59 16.21 0.77
N THR A 142 -16.21 17.50 0.84
CA THR A 142 -16.56 18.38 1.96
C THR A 142 -18.08 18.47 2.19
N ALA A 143 -18.88 18.36 1.11
CA ALA A 143 -20.33 18.32 1.20
C ALA A 143 -20.82 17.05 1.89
N GLU A 144 -20.35 15.87 1.45
CA GLU A 144 -20.73 14.59 2.03
C GLU A 144 -20.28 14.43 3.50
N GLU A 145 -19.09 14.95 3.84
CA GLU A 145 -18.64 14.99 5.24
C GLU A 145 -19.54 15.88 6.10
N ARG A 146 -19.95 17.03 5.55
CA ARG A 146 -20.85 17.96 6.22
C ARG A 146 -22.22 17.32 6.47
N ASP A 147 -22.77 16.56 5.53
CA ASP A 147 -24.09 15.92 5.69
C ASP A 147 -24.05 14.73 6.66
N LYS A 148 -22.92 14.01 6.73
CA LYS A 148 -22.74 12.91 7.70
C LYS A 148 -22.55 13.38 9.14
N ARG A 149 -22.07 14.61 9.35
CA ARG A 149 -21.77 15.14 10.70
C ARG A 149 -23.02 15.39 11.57
N PRO A 150 -24.14 15.97 11.05
CA PRO A 150 -25.41 16.09 11.78
C PRO A 150 -26.05 14.73 12.08
N ALA A 151 -26.07 13.80 11.13
CA ALA A 151 -26.67 12.48 11.30
C ALA A 151 -25.98 11.66 12.41
N ALA A 152 -24.66 11.78 12.53
CA ALA A 152 -23.89 11.16 13.61
C ALA A 152 -24.14 11.80 14.99
N LYS A 153 -24.64 13.04 15.05
CA LYS A 153 -25.01 13.71 16.31
C LYS A 153 -26.43 13.35 16.75
N GLN A 154 -27.38 13.22 15.82
CA GLN A 154 -28.78 12.89 16.12
C GLN A 154 -28.98 11.44 16.58
N SER A 155 -28.20 10.50 16.06
CA SER A 155 -28.25 9.07 16.45
C SER A 155 -27.63 8.75 17.81
N ARG A 156 -26.99 9.73 18.48
CA ARG A 156 -26.40 9.58 19.81
C ARG A 156 -27.28 10.15 20.94
N GLY A 157 -28.51 10.57 20.61
CA GLY A 157 -29.53 11.02 21.57
C GLY A 157 -30.37 9.85 22.06
#